data_AF-A0A3C1RAZ7-F1
#
_entry.id   AF-A0A3C1RAZ7-F1
#
_cell.length_a   1.000
_cell.length_b   1.000
_cell.length_c   1.000
_cell.angle_alpha   90.00
_cell.angle_beta   90.00
_cell.angle_gamma   90.00
#
_symmetry.space_group_name_H-M   'P 1'
#
loop_
_entity.id
_entity.type
_entity.pdbx_description
1 polymer ?
#
loop_
_entity_poly.entity_id
_entity_poly.type
_entity_poly.pdbx_seq_one_letter_code
_entity_poly.pdbx_strand_id
1 'polypeptide(L)'
;MQGEDDLRGLAKIMAFMRAVSILLVLMHLYWFCYGFFMERGWTLEIINKILGNFDKKAGLFSHTLYTKIFAVVLLALSCLGTKGVKNEKITWAKIYVALSIGIVLFFLNFPLLKLSPVVGTFLYMFSMAGGYIALLMAGVWMHRLLNNNLMDDVFNNENESFQQETKLMQNEYSVNLPTKFYYKNKWNDGWINVVNPFRATIVLGTPGSGKSYAIVNNYIKQQIEKGFSMYIYDFKF
;
A
#
# COMPACT_ATOMS: atom_id res chain seq x y z
N MET A 1 -13.14 20.61 0.30
CA MET A 1 -13.84 20.52 1.60
C MET A 1 -14.64 19.21 1.72
N GLN A 2 -15.61 18.93 0.84
CA GLN A 2 -16.48 17.74 0.97
C GLN A 2 -15.72 16.38 1.06
N GLY A 3 -14.68 16.17 0.25
CA GLY A 3 -13.87 14.94 0.32
C GLY A 3 -12.99 14.80 1.58
N GLU A 4 -12.63 15.88 2.27
CA GLU A 4 -11.88 15.79 3.53
C GLU A 4 -12.79 15.43 4.71
N ASP A 5 -14.02 15.92 4.71
CA ASP A 5 -15.02 15.62 5.74
C ASP A 5 -15.48 14.15 5.65
N ASP A 6 -15.64 13.60 4.44
CA ASP A 6 -15.96 12.18 4.23
C ASP A 6 -14.83 11.26 4.74
N LEU A 7 -13.57 11.60 4.46
CA LEU A 7 -12.41 10.86 4.96
C LEU A 7 -12.29 10.90 6.48
N ARG A 8 -12.62 12.04 7.10
CA ARG A 8 -12.68 12.17 8.58
C ARG A 8 -13.83 11.36 9.17
N GLY A 9 -14.98 11.33 8.49
CA GLY A 9 -16.13 10.50 8.86
C GLY A 9 -15.77 9.02 8.88
N LEU A 10 -15.16 8.51 7.80
CA LEU A 10 -14.70 7.13 7.71
C LEU A 10 -13.69 6.79 8.82
N ALA A 11 -12.72 7.68 9.09
CA ALA A 11 -11.74 7.50 10.16
C ALA A 11 -12.39 7.32 11.54
N LYS A 12 -13.43 8.10 11.85
CA LYS A 12 -14.20 7.96 13.10
C LYS A 12 -14.93 6.63 13.16
N ILE A 13 -15.57 6.20 12.07
CA ILE A 13 -16.30 4.92 12.01
C ILE A 13 -15.33 3.75 12.26
N MET A 14 -14.13 3.79 11.68
CA MET A 14 -13.12 2.75 11.90
C MET A 14 -12.59 2.73 13.33
N ALA A 15 -12.34 3.89 13.93
CA ALA A 15 -11.95 3.98 15.34
C ALA A 15 -13.04 3.41 16.25
N PHE A 16 -14.32 3.70 15.94
CA PHE A 16 -15.46 3.14 16.65
C PHE A 16 -15.54 1.62 16.51
N MET A 17 -15.41 1.06 15.30
CA MET A 17 -15.38 -0.39 15.08
C MET A 17 -14.26 -1.08 15.88
N ARG A 18 -13.08 -0.45 15.97
CA ARG A 18 -11.98 -0.96 16.80
C ARG A 18 -12.34 -0.93 18.29
N ALA A 19 -12.94 0.16 18.78
CA ALA A 19 -13.36 0.25 20.17
C ALA A 19 -14.39 -0.83 20.52
N VAL A 20 -15.37 -1.08 19.65
CA VAL A 20 -16.35 -2.16 19.82
C VAL A 20 -15.68 -3.54 19.77
N SER A 21 -14.72 -3.75 18.87
CA SER A 21 -13.91 -4.98 18.81
C SER A 21 -13.18 -5.25 20.13
N ILE A 22 -12.51 -4.23 20.70
CA ILE A 22 -11.83 -4.33 22.01
C ILE A 22 -12.84 -4.63 23.13
N LEU A 23 -13.99 -3.94 23.14
CA LEU A 23 -15.06 -4.17 24.11
C LEU A 23 -15.51 -5.64 24.12
N LEU A 24 -15.70 -6.24 22.94
CA LEU A 24 -16.08 -7.65 22.82
C LEU A 24 -15.01 -8.59 23.37
N VAL A 25 -13.72 -8.28 23.18
CA VAL A 25 -12.63 -9.05 23.79
C VAL A 25 -12.68 -8.96 25.32
N LEU A 26 -12.94 -7.77 25.87
CA LEU A 26 -13.09 -7.60 27.32
C LEU A 26 -14.31 -8.35 27.87
N MET A 27 -15.45 -8.28 27.18
CA MET A 27 -16.66 -9.05 27.53
C MET A 27 -16.40 -10.56 27.45
N HIS A 28 -15.66 -11.02 26.43
CA HIS A 28 -15.25 -12.41 26.28
C HIS A 28 -14.39 -12.87 27.48
N LEU A 29 -13.38 -12.08 27.86
CA LEU A 29 -12.54 -12.39 29.01
C LEU A 29 -13.35 -12.43 30.32
N TYR A 30 -14.23 -11.46 30.53
CA TYR A 30 -15.09 -11.42 31.71
C TYR A 30 -16.01 -12.66 31.80
N TRP A 31 -16.60 -13.06 30.68
CA TRP A 31 -17.52 -14.20 30.63
C TRP A 31 -16.80 -15.55 30.81
N PHE A 32 -15.76 -15.82 30.02
CA PHE A 32 -15.09 -17.13 30.03
C PHE A 32 -14.09 -17.30 31.18
N CYS A 33 -13.66 -16.20 31.83
CA CYS A 33 -12.89 -16.24 33.07
C CYS A 33 -13.71 -15.82 34.29
N TYR A 34 -15.05 -15.93 34.23
CA TYR A 34 -15.94 -15.44 35.28
C TYR A 34 -15.63 -16.01 36.68
N GLY A 35 -15.22 -17.28 36.77
CA GLY A 35 -14.82 -17.90 38.04
C GLY A 35 -13.70 -17.14 38.76
N PHE A 36 -12.69 -16.68 38.01
CA PHE A 36 -11.60 -15.86 38.55
C PHE A 36 -12.10 -14.50 39.07
N PHE A 37 -12.99 -13.83 38.34
CA PHE A 37 -13.55 -12.55 38.77
C PHE A 37 -14.46 -12.71 39.99
N MET A 38 -15.22 -13.80 40.06
CA MET A 38 -16.07 -14.13 41.21
C MET A 38 -15.24 -14.34 42.48
N GLU A 39 -14.17 -15.15 42.42
CA GLU A 39 -13.29 -15.41 43.56
C GLU A 39 -12.61 -14.14 44.10
N ARG A 40 -12.34 -13.16 43.23
CA ARG A 40 -11.74 -11.88 43.60
C ARG A 40 -12.73 -10.79 44.00
N GLY A 41 -14.04 -11.05 43.93
CA GLY A 41 -15.08 -10.05 44.18
C GLY A 41 -15.12 -8.92 43.15
N TRP A 42 -14.58 -9.15 41.95
CA TRP A 42 -14.55 -8.16 40.85
C TRP A 42 -15.76 -8.26 39.93
N THR A 43 -16.85 -8.85 40.40
CA THR A 43 -18.09 -9.02 39.65
C THR A 43 -19.00 -7.82 39.86
N LEU A 44 -19.60 -7.35 38.77
CA LEU A 44 -20.58 -6.26 38.81
C LEU A 44 -21.93 -6.82 38.37
N GLU A 45 -22.95 -6.70 39.23
CA GLU A 45 -24.28 -7.25 38.99
C GLU A 45 -24.92 -6.70 37.70
N ILE A 46 -24.71 -5.40 37.45
CA ILE A 46 -25.17 -4.73 36.23
C ILE A 46 -24.56 -5.38 34.98
N ILE A 47 -23.25 -5.66 34.99
CA ILE A 47 -22.55 -6.29 33.86
C ILE A 47 -23.08 -7.71 33.67
N ASN A 48 -23.24 -8.48 34.74
CA ASN A 48 -23.79 -9.84 34.70
C ASN A 48 -25.18 -9.87 34.07
N LYS A 49 -26.06 -8.93 34.46
CA LYS A 49 -27.41 -8.82 33.92
C LYS A 49 -27.42 -8.42 32.44
N ILE A 50 -26.56 -7.49 32.03
CA ILE A 50 -26.44 -7.06 30.63
C ILE A 50 -25.94 -8.23 29.77
N LEU A 51 -24.83 -8.86 30.16
CA LEU A 51 -24.24 -9.97 29.40
C LEU A 51 -25.18 -11.17 29.33
N GLY A 52 -25.83 -11.53 30.44
CA GLY A 52 -26.80 -12.63 30.47
C GLY A 52 -28.02 -12.38 29.59
N ASN A 53 -28.56 -11.15 29.56
CA ASN A 53 -29.66 -10.80 28.67
C ASN A 53 -29.24 -10.74 27.19
N PHE A 54 -28.01 -10.30 26.93
CA PHE A 54 -27.45 -10.27 25.58
C PHE A 54 -27.24 -11.69 25.04
N ASP A 55 -26.67 -12.59 25.84
CA ASP A 55 -26.45 -13.98 25.46
C ASP A 55 -27.76 -14.73 25.24
N LYS A 56 -28.78 -14.53 26.09
CA LYS A 56 -30.12 -15.13 25.90
C LYS A 56 -30.75 -14.79 24.55
N LYS A 57 -30.42 -13.64 23.97
CA LYS A 57 -30.97 -13.18 22.68
C LYS A 57 -30.06 -13.50 21.50
N ALA A 58 -28.75 -13.33 21.65
CA ALA A 58 -27.78 -13.41 20.55
C ALA A 58 -26.95 -14.69 20.54
N GLY A 59 -26.89 -15.45 21.64
CA GLY A 59 -26.09 -16.65 21.80
C GLY A 59 -24.58 -16.43 21.63
N LEU A 60 -24.10 -15.18 21.75
CA LEU A 60 -22.74 -14.80 21.41
C LEU A 60 -21.69 -15.48 22.31
N PHE A 61 -22.05 -15.81 23.55
CA PHE A 61 -21.17 -16.45 24.53
C PHE A 61 -21.40 -17.95 24.68
N SER A 62 -22.28 -18.55 23.87
CA SER A 62 -22.53 -20.00 23.87
C SER A 62 -21.29 -20.83 23.49
N HIS A 63 -20.43 -20.27 22.63
CA HIS A 63 -19.12 -20.85 22.29
C HIS A 63 -18.01 -19.80 22.34
N THR A 64 -16.82 -20.21 22.77
CA THR A 64 -15.62 -19.36 22.84
C THR A 64 -15.22 -18.77 21.47
N LEU A 65 -15.61 -19.41 20.37
CA LEU A 65 -15.27 -18.96 19.02
C LEU A 65 -16.15 -17.81 18.53
N TYR A 66 -17.43 -17.74 18.91
CA TYR A 66 -18.37 -16.77 18.32
C TYR A 66 -18.01 -15.32 18.65
N THR A 67 -17.80 -15.03 19.93
CA THR A 67 -17.28 -13.74 20.43
C THR A 67 -15.96 -13.37 19.76
N LYS A 68 -15.03 -14.34 19.59
CA LYS A 68 -13.73 -14.12 18.95
C LYS A 68 -13.85 -13.77 17.48
N ILE A 69 -14.66 -14.51 16.72
CA ILE A 69 -14.91 -14.24 15.31
C ILE A 69 -15.51 -12.85 15.14
N PHE A 70 -16.53 -12.50 15.93
CA PHE A 70 -17.17 -11.19 15.83
C PHE A 70 -16.20 -10.04 16.16
N ALA A 71 -15.37 -10.21 17.20
CA ALA A 71 -14.30 -9.26 17.52
C ALA A 71 -13.30 -9.10 16.37
N VAL A 72 -12.89 -10.19 15.72
CA VAL A 72 -11.95 -10.17 14.58
C VAL A 72 -12.57 -9.57 13.33
N VAL A 73 -13.86 -9.80 13.06
CA VAL A 73 -14.58 -9.17 11.94
C VAL A 73 -14.58 -7.65 12.10
N LEU A 74 -14.94 -7.14 13.27
CA LEU A 74 -14.90 -5.70 13.54
C LEU A 74 -13.47 -5.14 13.50
N LEU A 75 -12.49 -5.91 13.98
CA LEU A 75 -11.08 -5.55 13.89
C LEU A 75 -10.63 -5.41 12.43
N ALA A 76 -10.97 -6.39 11.59
CA ALA A 76 -10.64 -6.39 10.17
C ALA A 76 -11.26 -5.18 9.45
N LEU A 77 -12.55 -4.92 9.69
CA LEU A 77 -13.24 -3.73 9.14
C LEU A 77 -12.59 -2.43 9.64
N SER A 78 -12.14 -2.38 10.90
CA SER A 78 -11.44 -1.20 11.45
C SER A 78 -10.07 -0.94 10.83
N CYS A 79 -9.48 -1.91 10.13
CA CYS A 79 -8.17 -1.76 9.49
C CYS A 79 -8.25 -1.17 8.07
N LEU A 80 -9.41 -1.30 7.40
CA LEU A 80 -9.62 -0.98 5.97
C LEU A 80 -9.49 0.49 5.55
N GLY A 81 -9.21 1.41 6.46
CA GLY A 81 -8.93 2.81 6.11
C GLY A 81 -8.02 3.49 7.13
N THR A 82 -7.23 2.67 7.84
CA THR A 82 -6.13 3.19 8.63
C THR A 82 -5.05 3.71 7.71
N LYS A 83 -4.83 5.03 7.68
CA LYS A 83 -3.68 5.62 6.98
C LYS A 83 -2.40 5.26 7.73
N GLY A 84 -1.70 4.23 7.26
CA GLY A 84 -0.42 3.81 7.83
C GLY A 84 0.70 4.82 7.54
N VAL A 85 1.56 5.07 8.54
CA VAL A 85 2.76 5.91 8.38
C VAL A 85 3.71 5.22 7.40
N LYS A 86 4.23 5.95 6.39
CA LYS A 86 4.98 5.42 5.23
C LYS A 86 6.36 4.80 5.55
N ASN A 87 6.77 4.62 6.80
CA ASN A 87 8.19 4.46 7.15
C ASN A 87 8.74 3.04 7.37
N GLU A 88 7.94 1.98 7.20
CA GLU A 88 8.45 0.60 7.35
C GLU A 88 8.44 -0.18 6.04
N LYS A 89 9.56 -0.84 5.70
CA LYS A 89 9.63 -1.89 4.67
C LYS A 89 8.87 -3.13 5.16
N ILE A 90 7.56 -3.11 4.97
CA ILE A 90 6.66 -4.23 5.25
C ILE A 90 6.65 -5.15 4.03
N THR A 91 6.88 -6.44 4.26
CA THR A 91 6.84 -7.49 3.23
C THR A 91 5.71 -8.46 3.53
N TRP A 92 5.12 -9.10 2.52
CA TRP A 92 4.08 -10.14 2.70
C TRP A 92 4.47 -11.22 3.72
N ALA A 93 5.75 -11.63 3.76
CA ALA A 93 6.26 -12.58 4.74
C ALA A 93 6.02 -12.14 6.20
N LYS A 94 6.24 -10.86 6.53
CA LYS A 94 5.99 -10.31 7.88
C LYS A 94 4.50 -10.31 8.22
N ILE A 95 3.65 -10.02 7.24
CA ILE A 95 2.19 -10.04 7.39
C ILE A 95 1.72 -11.46 7.70
N TYR A 96 2.18 -12.46 6.94
CA TYR A 96 1.81 -13.86 7.19
C TYR A 96 2.28 -14.34 8.57
N VAL A 97 3.51 -14.02 8.97
CA VAL A 97 4.02 -14.37 10.31
C VAL A 97 3.16 -13.75 11.41
N ALA A 98 2.88 -12.44 11.35
CA ALA A 98 2.03 -11.77 12.33
C ALA A 98 0.60 -12.34 12.36
N LEU A 99 0.03 -12.63 11.19
CA LEU A 99 -1.30 -13.23 11.06
C LEU A 99 -1.34 -14.64 11.67
N SER A 100 -0.35 -15.49 11.36
CA SER A 100 -0.24 -16.84 11.91
C SER A 100 -0.08 -16.82 13.43
N ILE A 101 0.82 -16.01 13.97
CA ILE A 101 0.98 -15.82 15.42
C ILE A 101 -0.33 -15.33 16.05
N GLY A 102 -0.96 -14.34 15.43
CA GLY A 102 -2.23 -13.78 15.88
C GLY A 102 -3.34 -14.81 15.95
N ILE A 103 -3.53 -15.62 14.90
CA ILE A 103 -4.53 -16.69 14.84
C ILE A 103 -4.26 -17.74 15.91
N VAL A 104 -3.02 -18.21 16.05
CA VAL A 104 -2.64 -19.24 17.03
C VAL A 104 -2.91 -18.75 18.45
N LEU A 105 -2.40 -17.57 18.81
CA LEU A 105 -2.56 -17.02 20.16
C LEU A 105 -4.02 -16.66 20.46
N PHE A 106 -4.79 -16.15 19.49
CA PHE A 106 -6.15 -15.70 19.75
C PHE A 106 -7.18 -16.84 19.75
N PHE A 107 -7.10 -17.79 18.80
CA PHE A 107 -8.10 -18.85 18.63
C PHE A 107 -7.73 -20.16 19.33
N LEU A 108 -6.45 -20.57 19.33
CA LEU A 108 -6.01 -21.88 19.81
C LEU A 108 -5.64 -21.91 21.31
N ASN A 109 -5.97 -20.86 22.04
CA ASN A 109 -5.67 -20.72 23.47
C ASN A 109 -6.70 -21.37 24.41
N PHE A 110 -7.72 -22.07 23.89
CA PHE A 110 -8.74 -22.76 24.68
C PHE A 110 -8.18 -23.75 25.74
N PRO A 111 -7.06 -24.48 25.53
CA PRO A 111 -6.54 -25.39 26.53
C PRO A 111 -6.10 -24.70 27.82
N LEU A 112 -5.73 -23.40 27.74
CA LEU A 112 -5.29 -22.63 28.90
C LEU A 112 -6.39 -22.47 29.95
N LEU A 113 -7.67 -22.51 29.54
CA LEU A 113 -8.82 -22.45 30.44
C LEU A 113 -8.99 -23.73 31.30
N LYS A 114 -8.29 -24.83 30.95
CA LYS A 114 -8.29 -26.09 31.73
C LYS A 114 -7.22 -26.13 32.82
N LEU A 115 -6.33 -25.14 32.87
CA LEU A 115 -5.32 -25.01 33.92
C LEU A 115 -5.97 -24.50 35.22
N SER A 116 -5.17 -24.37 36.29
CA SER A 116 -5.66 -23.78 37.54
C SER A 116 -6.26 -22.39 37.30
N PRO A 117 -7.34 -21.99 38.00
CA PRO A 117 -8.09 -20.77 37.67
C PRO A 117 -7.20 -19.52 37.59
N VAL A 118 -6.27 -19.37 38.53
CA VAL A 118 -5.34 -18.23 38.56
C VAL A 118 -4.39 -18.26 37.35
N VAL A 119 -3.63 -19.34 37.17
CA VAL A 119 -2.60 -19.42 36.12
C VAL A 119 -3.24 -19.45 34.72
N GLY A 120 -4.31 -20.21 34.57
CA GLY A 120 -5.06 -20.34 33.33
C GLY A 120 -5.64 -19.02 32.86
N THR A 121 -6.29 -18.26 33.74
CA THR A 121 -6.85 -16.93 33.40
C THR A 121 -5.76 -15.93 33.01
N PHE A 122 -4.63 -15.88 33.72
CA PHE A 122 -3.52 -14.98 33.36
C PHE A 122 -2.93 -15.32 31.98
N LEU A 123 -2.61 -16.60 31.73
CA LEU A 123 -2.07 -17.03 30.44
C LEU A 123 -3.07 -16.84 29.30
N TYR A 124 -4.36 -17.08 29.57
CA TYR A 124 -5.43 -16.87 28.61
C TYR A 124 -5.58 -15.39 28.23
N MET A 125 -5.62 -14.48 29.20
CA MET A 125 -5.68 -13.03 28.96
C MET A 125 -4.44 -12.54 28.20
N PHE A 126 -3.24 -12.98 28.59
CA PHE A 126 -2.00 -12.60 27.92
C PHE A 126 -1.96 -13.08 26.48
N SER A 127 -2.34 -14.34 26.23
CA SER A 127 -2.43 -14.93 24.89
C SER A 127 -3.47 -14.21 24.03
N MET A 128 -4.65 -13.91 24.58
CA MET A 128 -5.69 -13.12 23.90
C MET A 128 -5.20 -11.72 23.52
N ALA A 129 -4.54 -11.02 24.43
CA ALA A 129 -4.02 -9.67 24.18
C ALA A 129 -2.91 -9.69 23.11
N GLY A 130 -1.94 -10.60 23.24
CA GLY A 130 -0.86 -10.77 22.25
C GLY A 130 -1.39 -11.16 20.88
N GLY A 131 -2.34 -12.10 20.83
CA GLY A 131 -3.02 -12.50 19.60
C GLY A 131 -3.78 -11.37 18.94
N TYR A 132 -4.55 -10.60 19.72
CA TYR A 132 -5.30 -9.44 19.21
C TYR A 132 -4.38 -8.36 18.63
N ILE A 133 -3.29 -8.03 19.33
CA ILE A 133 -2.30 -7.04 18.86
C ILE A 133 -1.63 -7.53 17.57
N ALA A 134 -1.24 -8.80 17.48
CA ALA A 134 -0.66 -9.38 16.28
C ALA A 134 -1.63 -9.35 15.08
N LEU A 135 -2.92 -9.65 15.30
CA LEU A 135 -3.96 -9.53 14.27
C LEU A 135 -4.18 -8.07 13.84
N LEU A 136 -4.16 -7.12 14.77
CA LEU A 136 -4.26 -5.69 14.46
C LEU A 136 -3.08 -5.23 13.60
N MET A 137 -1.85 -5.60 13.98
CA MET A 137 -0.65 -5.29 13.19
C MET A 137 -0.74 -5.88 11.78
N ALA A 138 -1.13 -7.16 11.66
CA ALA A 138 -1.29 -7.82 10.38
C ALA A 138 -2.34 -7.12 9.50
N GLY A 139 -3.49 -6.74 10.06
CA GLY A 139 -4.55 -6.03 9.35
C GLY A 139 -4.13 -4.64 8.86
N VAL A 140 -3.45 -3.86 9.69
CA VAL A 140 -2.93 -2.52 9.31
C VAL A 140 -1.86 -2.64 8.23
N TRP A 141 -0.94 -3.60 8.37
CA TRP A 141 0.10 -3.86 7.38
C TRP A 141 -0.45 -4.34 6.03
N MET A 142 -1.45 -5.22 6.06
CA MET A 142 -2.15 -5.71 4.86
C MET A 142 -2.86 -4.58 4.13
N HIS A 143 -3.62 -3.74 4.85
CA HIS A 143 -4.28 -2.58 4.25
C HIS A 143 -3.28 -1.62 3.60
N ARG A 144 -2.17 -1.33 4.28
CA ARG A 144 -1.11 -0.45 3.76
C ARG A 144 -0.48 -0.99 2.47
N LEU A 145 -0.21 -2.30 2.40
CA LEU A 145 0.39 -2.92 1.21
C LEU A 145 -0.57 -2.94 0.02
N LEU A 146 -1.87 -3.19 0.28
CA LEU A 146 -2.90 -3.16 -0.76
C LEU A 146 -3.15 -1.73 -1.30
N ASN A 147 -3.15 -0.71 -0.43
CA ASN A 147 -3.38 0.68 -0.83
C ASN A 147 -2.14 1.41 -1.38
N ASN A 148 -0.93 0.88 -1.18
CA ASN A 148 0.29 1.46 -1.73
C ASN A 148 0.46 1.21 -3.24
N ASN A 149 -0.30 0.29 -3.85
CA ASN A 149 -0.20 -0.03 -5.28
C ASN A 149 -1.10 0.81 -6.20
N LEU A 150 -1.84 1.80 -5.67
CA LEU A 150 -2.77 2.64 -6.46
C LEU A 150 -2.28 4.07 -6.67
N MET A 151 -1.12 4.41 -6.11
CA MET A 151 -0.49 5.72 -6.22
C MET A 151 1.02 5.52 -6.45
N ASP A 152 1.37 4.72 -7.46
CA ASP A 152 2.64 4.98 -8.11
C ASP A 152 2.57 6.43 -8.59
N ASP A 153 3.52 7.24 -8.13
CA ASP A 153 3.61 8.66 -8.41
C ASP A 153 3.17 8.96 -9.85
N VAL A 154 2.24 9.90 -10.03
CA VAL A 154 1.80 10.30 -11.38
C VAL A 154 3.00 10.78 -12.20
N PHE A 155 4.03 11.29 -11.52
CA PHE A 155 5.32 11.70 -12.05
C PHE A 155 6.40 10.62 -11.86
N ASN A 156 6.11 9.38 -12.23
CA ASN A 156 7.13 8.33 -12.30
C ASN A 156 7.62 8.14 -13.74
N ASN A 157 8.85 7.62 -13.90
CA ASN A 157 9.48 7.41 -15.21
C ASN A 157 8.62 6.63 -16.20
N GLU A 158 7.74 5.74 -15.74
CA GLU A 158 6.87 4.95 -16.60
C GLU A 158 5.64 5.77 -17.03
N ASN A 159 5.00 6.50 -16.12
CA ASN A 159 3.85 7.36 -16.38
C ASN A 159 4.21 8.61 -17.20
N GLU A 160 5.44 9.12 -17.04
CA GLU A 160 5.99 10.21 -17.86
C GLU A 160 6.54 9.73 -19.21
N SER A 161 6.62 8.41 -19.40
CA SER A 161 7.08 7.83 -20.67
C SER A 161 5.94 7.62 -21.66
N PHE A 162 6.25 7.78 -22.95
CA PHE A 162 5.32 7.54 -24.04
C PHE A 162 6.02 6.90 -25.23
N GLN A 163 5.22 6.23 -26.07
CA GLN A 163 5.72 5.62 -27.30
C GLN A 163 6.28 6.69 -28.24
N GLN A 164 7.56 6.60 -28.57
CA GLN A 164 8.19 7.40 -29.62
C GLN A 164 8.22 6.65 -30.96
N GLU A 165 8.58 7.34 -32.03
CA GLU A 165 8.70 6.76 -33.36
C GLU A 165 9.86 5.76 -33.41
N THR A 166 9.59 4.56 -33.94
CA THR A 166 10.56 3.45 -34.04
C THR A 166 10.96 3.16 -35.48
N LYS A 167 10.19 3.67 -36.45
CA LYS A 167 10.47 3.50 -37.87
C LYS A 167 11.39 4.60 -38.36
N LEU A 168 12.47 4.21 -39.04
CA LEU A 168 13.31 5.13 -39.80
C LEU A 168 12.56 5.61 -41.05
N MET A 169 12.34 6.91 -41.18
CA MET A 169 11.63 7.52 -42.32
C MET A 169 12.59 8.36 -43.16
N GLN A 170 13.21 7.74 -44.15
CA GLN A 170 14.15 8.39 -45.05
C GLN A 170 13.44 8.92 -46.31
N ASN A 171 13.88 10.09 -46.76
CA ASN A 171 13.56 10.72 -48.02
C ASN A 171 14.73 11.62 -48.49
N GLU A 172 14.59 12.22 -49.67
CA GLU A 172 15.62 13.07 -50.30
C GLU A 172 16.10 14.24 -49.42
N TYR A 173 15.27 14.74 -48.50
CA TYR A 173 15.55 15.95 -47.70
C TYR A 173 15.77 15.68 -46.21
N SER A 174 15.28 14.54 -45.72
CA SER A 174 15.15 14.23 -44.30
C SER A 174 16.47 14.25 -43.54
N VAL A 175 16.41 14.44 -42.22
CA VAL A 175 17.53 14.10 -41.33
C VAL A 175 17.00 13.18 -40.24
N ASN A 176 17.68 12.05 -40.04
CA ASN A 176 17.23 11.01 -39.12
C ASN A 176 18.25 10.84 -38.01
N LEU A 177 17.82 10.98 -36.75
CA LEU A 177 18.68 10.89 -35.57
C LEU A 177 18.31 9.65 -34.76
N PRO A 178 19.26 8.75 -34.45
CA PRO A 178 18.99 7.59 -33.61
C PRO A 178 18.80 8.03 -32.15
N THR A 179 17.78 7.48 -31.48
CA THR A 179 17.48 7.78 -30.08
C THR A 179 17.22 6.51 -29.27
N LYS A 180 17.23 6.63 -27.94
CA LYS A 180 16.69 5.64 -27.03
C LYS A 180 15.61 6.28 -26.18
N PHE A 181 14.50 5.57 -25.98
CA PHE A 181 13.42 6.03 -25.12
C PHE A 181 12.97 4.90 -24.19
N TYR A 182 12.57 5.27 -22.98
CA TYR A 182 11.98 4.35 -22.04
C TYR A 182 10.47 4.27 -22.32
N TYR A 183 9.89 3.07 -22.35
CA TYR A 183 8.44 2.86 -22.45
C TYR A 183 8.11 1.39 -22.11
N LYS A 184 7.01 1.14 -21.38
CA LYS A 184 6.59 -0.21 -20.97
C LYS A 184 7.66 -0.94 -20.16
N ASN A 185 8.25 -0.23 -19.21
CA ASN A 185 9.33 -0.69 -18.34
C ASN A 185 10.60 -1.17 -19.06
N LYS A 186 10.84 -0.73 -20.31
CA LYS A 186 11.99 -1.15 -21.13
C LYS A 186 12.60 0.03 -21.89
N TRP A 187 13.90 -0.05 -22.12
CA TRP A 187 14.58 0.81 -23.08
C TRP A 187 14.33 0.29 -24.49
N ASN A 188 13.84 1.17 -25.37
CA ASN A 188 13.57 0.89 -26.77
C ASN A 188 14.45 1.80 -27.64
N ASP A 189 14.88 1.28 -28.78
CA ASP A 189 15.53 2.09 -29.81
C ASP A 189 14.46 2.85 -30.61
N GLY A 190 14.76 4.09 -30.97
CA GLY A 190 13.85 5.00 -31.67
C GLY A 190 14.56 5.90 -32.67
N TRP A 191 13.76 6.70 -33.37
CA TRP A 191 14.24 7.65 -34.37
C TRP A 191 13.53 8.99 -34.24
N ILE A 192 14.30 10.08 -34.25
CA ILE A 192 13.77 11.40 -34.55
C ILE A 192 13.92 11.63 -36.05
N ASN A 193 12.79 11.60 -36.76
CA ASN A 193 12.74 11.79 -38.21
C ASN A 193 12.35 13.25 -38.54
N VAL A 194 13.32 14.09 -38.89
CA VAL A 194 13.03 15.43 -39.41
C VAL A 194 12.79 15.32 -40.91
N VAL A 195 11.56 15.02 -41.29
CA VAL A 195 11.18 14.68 -42.68
C VAL A 195 11.31 15.85 -43.67
N ASN A 196 11.24 17.10 -43.18
CA ASN A 196 11.43 18.30 -43.99
C ASN A 196 12.18 19.37 -43.19
N PRO A 197 13.52 19.39 -43.27
CA PRO A 197 14.36 20.36 -42.55
C PRO A 197 14.18 21.81 -43.01
N PHE A 198 13.61 22.06 -44.20
CA PHE A 198 13.48 23.40 -44.79
C PHE A 198 12.42 24.27 -44.10
N ARG A 199 11.59 23.70 -43.21
CA ARG A 199 10.59 24.45 -42.41
C ARG A 199 11.19 25.15 -41.18
N ALA A 200 12.46 25.51 -41.26
CA ALA A 200 13.34 25.89 -40.17
C ALA A 200 13.54 24.76 -39.15
N THR A 201 14.82 24.50 -38.81
CA THR A 201 15.21 23.61 -37.71
C THR A 201 16.00 24.44 -36.71
N ILE A 202 15.57 24.45 -35.45
CA ILE A 202 16.23 25.19 -34.38
C ILE A 202 16.68 24.21 -33.30
N VAL A 203 17.93 24.31 -32.86
CA VAL A 203 18.48 23.54 -31.76
C VAL A 203 18.93 24.50 -30.67
N LEU A 204 18.31 24.41 -29.51
CA LEU A 204 18.63 25.25 -28.34
C LEU A 204 19.35 24.40 -27.29
N GLY A 205 20.37 24.98 -26.66
CA GLY A 205 21.08 24.32 -25.57
C GLY A 205 22.26 25.12 -25.04
N THR A 206 22.54 24.96 -23.76
CA THR A 206 23.66 25.61 -23.07
C THR A 206 25.02 25.19 -23.66
N PRO A 207 26.10 25.97 -23.43
CA PRO A 207 27.45 25.51 -23.72
C PRO A 207 27.74 24.16 -23.05
N GLY A 208 28.38 23.23 -23.76
CA GLY A 208 28.69 21.89 -23.25
C GLY A 208 27.56 20.85 -23.33
N SER A 209 26.34 21.20 -23.76
CA SER A 209 25.19 20.26 -23.81
C SER A 209 25.28 19.16 -24.90
N GLY A 210 26.36 19.11 -25.67
CA GLY A 210 26.56 18.11 -26.73
C GLY A 210 25.79 18.36 -28.04
N LYS A 211 25.11 19.51 -28.20
CA LYS A 211 24.31 19.86 -29.39
C LYS A 211 25.04 19.69 -30.73
N SER A 212 26.33 20.05 -30.80
CA SER A 212 27.13 19.93 -32.02
C SER A 212 27.32 18.47 -32.43
N TYR A 213 27.70 17.61 -31.49
CA TYR A 213 27.91 16.19 -31.75
C TYR A 213 26.61 15.45 -32.04
N ALA A 214 25.59 15.66 -31.20
CA ALA A 214 24.34 14.90 -31.26
C ALA A 214 23.46 15.30 -32.45
N ILE A 215 23.39 16.60 -32.79
CA ILE A 215 22.44 17.12 -33.79
C ILE A 215 23.17 17.71 -35.01
N VAL A 216 24.02 18.72 -34.83
CA VAL A 216 24.55 19.53 -35.94
C VAL A 216 25.43 18.70 -36.87
N ASN A 217 26.32 17.88 -36.33
CA ASN A 217 27.20 17.01 -37.14
C ASN A 217 26.40 15.97 -37.93
N ASN A 218 25.31 15.45 -37.37
CA ASN A 218 24.42 14.52 -38.08
C ASN A 218 23.71 15.21 -39.26
N TYR A 219 23.26 16.46 -39.07
CA TYR A 219 22.70 17.28 -40.15
C TYR A 219 23.72 17.50 -41.26
N ILE A 220 24.93 17.96 -40.92
CA ILE A 220 25.98 18.22 -41.91
C ILE A 220 26.30 16.95 -42.69
N LYS A 221 26.53 15.84 -41.99
CA LYS A 221 26.86 14.56 -42.63
C LYS A 221 25.77 14.11 -43.61
N GLN A 222 24.52 14.04 -43.15
CA GLN A 222 23.42 13.51 -43.96
C GLN A 222 23.07 14.44 -45.13
N GLN A 223 23.18 15.76 -44.97
CA GLN A 223 22.94 16.71 -46.05
C GLN A 223 24.04 16.64 -47.13
N ILE A 224 25.31 16.48 -46.74
CA ILE A 224 26.42 16.24 -47.69
C ILE A 224 26.21 14.93 -48.45
N GLU A 225 25.86 13.84 -47.76
CA GLU A 225 25.57 12.54 -48.37
C GLU A 225 24.44 12.62 -49.41
N LYS A 226 23.52 13.58 -49.24
CA LYS A 226 22.40 13.84 -50.14
C LYS A 226 22.71 14.89 -51.22
N GLY A 227 23.96 15.38 -51.29
CA GLY A 227 24.41 16.31 -52.32
C GLY A 227 24.01 17.77 -52.10
N PHE A 228 23.53 18.13 -50.90
CA PHE A 228 23.21 19.52 -50.59
C PHE A 228 24.46 20.34 -50.30
N SER A 229 24.45 21.58 -50.77
CA SER A 229 25.40 22.61 -50.33
C SER A 229 24.91 23.24 -49.03
N MET A 230 25.85 23.65 -48.18
CA MET A 230 25.55 24.30 -46.91
C MET A 230 26.49 25.47 -46.68
N TYR A 231 25.94 26.56 -46.18
CA TYR A 231 26.71 27.64 -45.59
C TYR A 231 26.85 27.37 -44.09
N ILE A 232 28.08 27.12 -43.63
CA ILE A 232 28.37 26.80 -42.23
C ILE A 232 29.12 27.98 -41.62
N TYR A 233 28.49 28.62 -40.63
CA TYR A 233 29.12 29.64 -39.80
C TYR A 233 29.48 29.00 -38.45
N ASP A 234 30.76 28.68 -38.26
CA ASP A 234 31.28 28.13 -37.01
C ASP A 234 32.02 29.21 -36.22
N PHE A 235 31.53 29.48 -35.03
CA PHE A 235 32.09 30.47 -34.12
C PHE A 235 32.20 29.86 -32.73
N LYS A 236 33.42 29.62 -32.28
CA LYS A 236 33.74 29.07 -30.96
C LYS A 236 34.54 30.09 -30.15
N PHE A 237 34.10 30.32 -28.92
CA PHE A 237 34.80 31.09 -27.89
C PHE A 237 35.36 30.14 -26.83
#